data_AF-A0A7W0H8C5-F1
#
_entry.id   AF-A0A7W0H8C5-F1
#
_cell.length_a   1.000
_cell.length_b   1.000
_cell.length_c   1.000
_cell.angle_alpha   90.00
_cell.angle_beta   90.00
_cell.angle_gamma   90.00
#
_symmetry.space_group_name_H-M   'P 1'
#
loop_
_entity.id
_entity.type
_entity.pdbx_description
1 polymer ?
#
loop_
_entity_poly.entity_id
_entity_poly.type
_entity_poly.pdbx_seq_one_letter_code
_entity_poly.pdbx_strand_id
1 'polypeptide(L)' 'GAWHNLQCRREGRSVTLRIDGTAVNSGSGRIGRVTTSAPIRIGGKGIGTKSGNDQYHGSLDNVYLRIDRR' A
#
# COMPACT_ATOMS: atom_id res chain seq x y z
N GLY A 1 17.05 -6.23 10.41
CA GLY A 1 16.14 -5.20 9.87
C GLY A 1 15.87 -4.17 10.94
N ALA A 2 15.57 -2.94 10.55
CA ALA A 2 15.03 -1.91 11.45
C ALA A 2 13.54 -1.73 11.14
N TRP A 3 12.76 -1.31 12.14
CA TRP A 3 11.38 -0.91 11.91
C TRP A 3 11.35 0.41 11.14
N HIS A 4 10.48 0.50 10.15
CA HIS A 4 10.20 1.72 9.39
C HIS A 4 8.70 1.97 9.37
N ASN A 5 8.29 3.23 9.46
CA ASN A 5 6.89 3.61 9.32
C ASN A 5 6.61 3.97 7.86
N LEU A 6 5.67 3.24 7.24
CA LEU A 6 5.28 3.46 5.85
C LEU A 6 3.86 4.03 5.79
N GLN A 7 3.68 5.05 4.97
CA GLN A 7 2.36 5.55 4.61
C GLN A 7 2.26 5.73 3.10
N CYS A 8 1.25 5.11 2.50
CA CYS A 8 0.80 5.44 1.14
C CYS A 8 -0.52 6.19 1.23
N ARG A 9 -0.55 7.45 0.81
CA ARG A 9 -1.74 8.31 0.87
C ARG A 9 -2.13 8.72 -0.54
N ARG A 10 -3.39 8.45 -0.90
CA ARG A 10 -4.02 8.99 -2.11
C ARG A 10 -4.92 10.16 -1.74
N GLU A 11 -4.69 11.32 -2.35
CA GLU A 11 -5.49 12.52 -2.15
C GLU A 11 -5.69 13.24 -3.49
N GLY A 12 -6.95 13.33 -3.92
CA GLY A 12 -7.30 13.86 -5.23
C GLY A 12 -6.60 13.09 -6.36
N ARG A 13 -5.69 13.77 -7.06
CA ARG A 13 -4.88 13.21 -8.16
C ARG A 13 -3.54 12.65 -7.69
N SER A 14 -3.13 12.92 -6.45
CA SER A 14 -1.80 12.57 -5.95
C SER A 14 -1.82 11.25 -5.20
N VAL A 15 -0.78 10.44 -5.40
CA VAL A 15 -0.42 9.32 -4.53
C VAL A 15 0.99 9.61 -4.01
N THR A 16 1.15 9.64 -2.70
CA THR A 16 2.44 9.93 -2.05
C THR A 16 2.85 8.75 -1.17
N LEU A 17 4.11 8.33 -1.31
CA LEU A 17 4.76 7.39 -0.41
C LEU A 17 5.60 8.15 0.60
N ARG A 18 5.41 7.85 1.88
CA ARG A 18 6.26 8.32 2.97
C ARG A 18 6.94 7.14 3.66
N ILE A 19 8.22 7.31 3.96
CA ILE A 19 9.01 6.40 4.79
C ILE A 19 9.52 7.24 5.96
N ASP A 20 9.24 6.80 7.19
CA ASP A 20 9.59 7.48 8.43
C ASP A 20 9.14 8.95 8.44
N GLY A 21 7.91 9.18 7.93
CA GLY A 21 7.30 10.51 7.81
C GLY A 21 7.76 11.34 6.61
N THR A 22 8.90 11.00 6.01
CA THR A 22 9.49 11.73 4.87
C THR A 22 8.84 11.31 3.57
N ALA A 23 8.33 12.26 2.77
CA ALA A 23 7.83 11.98 1.44
C ALA A 23 9.00 11.62 0.51
N VAL A 24 9.08 10.35 0.12
CA VAL A 24 10.19 9.84 -0.70
C VAL A 24 9.84 9.80 -2.19
N ASN A 25 8.54 9.72 -2.52
CA ASN A 25 8.08 9.77 -3.91
C ASN A 25 6.60 10.17 -3.99
N SER A 26 6.20 10.69 -5.14
CA SER A 26 4.82 10.98 -5.48
C SER A 26 4.54 10.77 -6.96
N GLY A 27 3.33 10.30 -7.27
CA GLY A 27 2.83 10.17 -8.64
C GLY A 27 1.46 10.82 -8.79
N SER A 28 1.10 11.17 -10.03
CA SER A 28 -0.23 11.66 -10.37
C SER A 28 -1.04 10.59 -11.12
N GLY A 29 -2.36 10.59 -10.94
CA GLY A 29 -3.26 9.65 -11.60
C GLY A 29 -4.64 10.23 -11.86
N ARG A 30 -5.48 9.44 -12.55
CA ARG A 30 -6.89 9.78 -12.78
C ARG A 30 -7.65 9.87 -11.45
N ILE A 31 -8.56 10.83 -11.39
CA ILE A 31 -9.57 10.92 -10.32
C ILE A 31 -10.72 9.95 -10.62
N GLY A 32 -11.38 9.49 -9.56
CA GLY A 32 -12.46 8.51 -9.64
C GLY A 32 -12.49 7.57 -8.44
N ARG A 33 -13.56 6.78 -8.35
CA ARG A 33 -13.74 5.74 -7.35
C ARG A 33 -12.90 4.53 -7.72
N VAL A 34 -12.10 4.04 -6.77
CA VAL A 34 -11.44 2.74 -6.89
C VAL A 34 -12.41 1.71 -6.31
N THR A 35 -12.93 0.83 -7.15
CA THR A 35 -13.89 -0.22 -6.75
C THR A 35 -13.28 -1.59 -7.03
N THR A 36 -13.32 -2.48 -6.05
CA THR A 36 -12.87 -3.86 -6.20
C THR A 36 -13.63 -4.74 -5.20
N SER A 37 -13.89 -5.99 -5.58
CA SER A 37 -14.35 -7.06 -4.69
C SER A 37 -13.21 -7.97 -4.22
N ALA A 38 -11.98 -7.73 -4.69
CA ALA A 38 -10.82 -8.51 -4.28
C ALA A 38 -10.48 -8.25 -2.81
N PRO A 39 -10.02 -9.29 -2.06
CA PRO A 39 -9.56 -9.09 -0.70
C PRO A 39 -8.30 -8.23 -0.66
N ILE A 40 -8.10 -7.51 0.43
CA ILE A 40 -6.81 -6.91 0.75
C ILE A 40 -5.85 -8.03 1.11
N ARG A 41 -4.70 -8.07 0.45
CA ARG A 41 -3.61 -9.02 0.73
C ARG A 41 -2.41 -8.27 1.25
N ILE A 42 -1.78 -8.83 2.28
CA ILE A 42 -0.57 -8.30 2.91
C ILE A 42 0.50 -9.39 2.80
N GLY A 43 1.73 -8.99 2.46
CA GLY A 43 2.87 -9.90 2.40
C GLY A 43 2.98 -10.75 1.13
N GLY A 44 2.08 -10.61 0.15
CA GLY A 44 2.10 -11.40 -1.08
C GLY A 44 0.99 -11.08 -2.07
N LYS A 45 1.16 -11.49 -3.33
CA LYS A 45 0.17 -11.25 -4.41
C LYS A 45 -0.98 -12.28 -4.40
N GLY A 46 -0.77 -13.47 -3.85
CA GLY A 46 -1.76 -14.54 -3.69
C GLY A 46 -1.19 -15.79 -2.99
N ILE A 47 -1.90 -16.92 -3.06
CA ILE A 47 -1.48 -18.23 -2.49
C ILE A 47 -1.11 -19.26 -3.58
N GLY A 48 -0.87 -18.82 -4.82
CA GLY A 48 -0.68 -19.70 -5.97
C GLY A 48 0.78 -20.08 -6.26
N THR A 49 0.95 -21.18 -7.00
CA THR A 49 2.23 -21.68 -7.57
C THR A 49 2.75 -20.86 -8.76
N LYS A 50 2.07 -19.76 -9.11
CA LYS A 50 2.53 -18.88 -10.19
C LYS A 50 3.81 -18.19 -9.74
N SER A 51 4.84 -18.22 -10.58
CA SER A 51 6.12 -17.56 -10.29
C SER A 51 5.92 -16.07 -10.00
N GLY A 52 6.80 -15.49 -9.19
CA GLY A 52 6.76 -14.05 -8.86
C GLY A 52 5.71 -13.65 -7.84
N ASN A 53 5.31 -14.57 -6.95
CA ASN A 53 4.42 -14.25 -5.84
C ASN A 53 5.12 -13.42 -4.73
N ASP A 54 6.45 -13.27 -4.82
CA ASP A 54 7.33 -12.36 -4.05
C ASP A 54 6.88 -12.17 -2.60
N GLN A 55 6.84 -13.27 -1.86
CA GLN A 55 6.36 -13.24 -0.48
C GLN A 55 7.31 -12.42 0.40
N TYR A 56 6.73 -11.56 1.23
CA TYR A 56 7.47 -10.80 2.21
C TYR A 56 7.87 -11.71 3.37
N HIS A 57 9.16 -11.71 3.74
CA HIS A 57 9.71 -12.56 4.79
C HIS A 57 10.16 -11.79 6.05
N GLY A 58 9.69 -10.55 6.23
CA GLY A 58 9.97 -9.74 7.42
C GLY A 58 8.78 -9.69 8.39
N SER A 59 8.91 -8.83 9.41
CA SER A 59 7.83 -8.55 10.36
C SER A 59 7.02 -7.33 9.93
N LEU A 60 5.70 -7.40 10.10
CA LEU A 60 4.78 -6.27 9.94
C LEU A 60 3.99 -6.10 11.23
N ASP A 61 3.70 -4.85 11.58
CA ASP A 61 2.85 -4.49 12.69
C ASP A 61 2.08 -3.21 12.36
N ASN A 62 0.97 -2.96 13.06
CA ASN A 62 0.13 -1.76 12.92
C ASN A 62 -0.36 -1.50 11.48
N VAL A 63 -0.89 -2.54 10.82
CA VAL A 63 -1.42 -2.41 9.45
C VAL A 63 -2.88 -1.97 9.47
N TYR A 64 -3.15 -0.79 8.90
CA TYR A 64 -4.49 -0.22 8.78
C TYR A 64 -4.75 0.31 7.37
N LEU A 65 -6.02 0.24 6.95
CA LEU A 65 -6.54 0.95 5.79
C LEU A 65 -7.58 1.96 6.29
N ARG A 66 -7.37 3.24 5.97
CA ARG A 66 -8.35 4.29 6.24
C ARG A 66 -8.90 4.81 4.92
N ILE A 67 -10.23 4.79 4.79
CA ILE A 67 -10.94 5.42 3.67
C ILE A 67 -11.67 6.62 4.24
N ASP A 68 -11.12 7.80 3.99
CA ASP A 68 -11.71 9.05 4.44
C ASP A 68 -12.96 9.32 3.58
N ARG A 69 -14.14 9.37 4.22
CA ARG A 69 -15.36 9.84 3.55
C ARG A 69 -15.27 11.35 3.42
N ARG A 70 -15.50 11.86 2.21
CA ARG A 70 -15.86 13.27 2.03
C ARG A 70 -17.32 13.46 2.40
#